data_AF-A0A9E2B6M4-F1
#
_entry.id   AF-A0A9E2B6M4-F1
#
_cell.length_a   1.000
_cell.length_b   1.000
_cell.length_c   1.000
_cell.angle_alpha   90.00
_cell.angle_beta   90.00
_cell.angle_gamma   90.00
#
_symmetry.space_group_name_H-M   'P 1'
#
loop_
_entity.id
_entity.type
_entity.pdbx_description
1 polymer ?
#
loop_
_entity_poly.entity_id
_entity_poly.type
_entity_poly.pdbx_seq_one_letter_code
_entity_poly.pdbx_strand_id
1 'polypeptide(L)'
;MNTSSKQGARSRNGLALRFSNLSGSIVLRDCEDLCRQLPLIFGGWVIDSIVDDQTPLVSVSRPGNGGYRVEAAWLDEGAEFEDPVDALCSLVAKVVRAWTMEQGDLLCLHGASVRIGGALAVFPNRYRAGKSILTAALAARGHDVFGDDVLPIRLAEGCGIAAGIAPRLRAPYPDNLDKATLEYIGTHVGLKGSRYHYLDLRQKQLAALGSSAEIGAFVLLERDPGATPHLVPVSQAEVLRCVVWQNFAREVNAHSILERLSQIVSSANCYRLVYDRVDDAADLLSASLVEQQARPLERFTGPSRPRGIPKDANNIPNGHFKRRFGIVEVNRDGESFLADGGGASIHHLNPVGAAIWTLLKEPISPGQIIDLLQTAFPENDRAQIETDVYDLLKSLQRKQLIINGDNCERLQ
;
A
#
# COMPACT_ATOMS: atom_id res chain seq x y z
N MET A 1 28.68 -38.45 48.18
CA MET A 1 27.55 -37.92 48.99
C MET A 1 27.96 -36.50 49.39
N ASN A 2 27.41 -35.37 48.95
CA ASN A 2 26.24 -34.94 48.14
C ASN A 2 26.77 -33.78 47.27
N THR A 3 26.57 -33.59 45.96
CA THR A 3 25.38 -33.46 45.07
C THR A 3 24.31 -32.44 45.48
N SER A 4 24.14 -31.47 44.56
CA SER A 4 22.95 -30.62 44.29
C SER A 4 22.77 -29.39 45.19
N SER A 5 22.54 -28.17 44.69
CA SER A 5 21.83 -27.75 43.47
C SER A 5 22.34 -26.40 42.92
N LYS A 6 22.92 -26.40 41.72
CA LYS A 6 22.97 -25.21 40.85
C LYS A 6 21.60 -25.09 40.17
N GLN A 7 20.70 -24.30 40.76
CA GLN A 7 19.50 -23.84 40.04
C GLN A 7 19.93 -22.87 38.95
N GLY A 8 19.60 -23.23 37.71
CA GLY A 8 20.01 -22.52 36.51
C GLY A 8 19.51 -21.09 36.47
N ALA A 9 20.43 -20.16 36.26
CA ALA A 9 20.12 -18.87 35.68
C ALA A 9 19.55 -19.12 34.28
N ARG A 10 18.22 -19.00 34.12
CA ARG A 10 17.60 -18.89 32.80
C ARG A 10 18.17 -17.63 32.15
N SER A 11 18.85 -17.79 31.02
CA SER A 11 19.44 -16.67 30.28
C SER A 11 18.34 -15.72 29.83
N ARG A 12 18.58 -14.41 29.93
CA ARG A 12 17.73 -13.33 29.38
C ARG A 12 17.77 -13.24 27.85
N ASN A 13 18.39 -14.20 27.16
CA ASN A 13 18.59 -14.15 25.72
C ASN A 13 17.48 -14.96 25.05
N GLY A 14 16.52 -14.28 24.44
CA GLY A 14 15.51 -14.91 23.58
C GLY A 14 16.11 -15.55 22.34
N LEU A 15 15.27 -16.22 21.54
CA LEU A 15 15.66 -16.79 20.25
C LEU A 15 15.77 -15.70 19.19
N ALA A 16 16.95 -15.53 18.62
CA ALA A 16 17.16 -14.61 17.52
C ALA A 16 17.15 -15.33 16.16
N LEU A 17 16.54 -14.66 15.19
CA LEU A 17 16.26 -15.17 13.87
C LEU A 17 16.83 -14.21 12.83
N ARG A 18 17.58 -14.75 11.87
CA ARG A 18 18.04 -14.02 10.70
C ARG A 18 17.17 -14.38 9.51
N PHE A 19 16.58 -13.37 8.90
CA PHE A 19 15.89 -13.48 7.63
C PHE A 19 16.90 -13.08 6.55
N SER A 20 17.14 -13.95 5.56
CA SER A 20 18.17 -13.74 4.53
C SER A 20 18.09 -12.40 3.78
N ASN A 21 16.91 -11.81 3.72
CA ASN A 21 16.61 -10.59 2.98
C ASN A 21 16.54 -9.35 3.88
N LEU A 22 16.95 -9.47 5.15
CA LEU A 22 17.01 -8.36 6.10
C LEU A 22 18.43 -8.21 6.67
N SER A 23 18.80 -6.97 6.95
CA SER A 23 20.10 -6.63 7.53
C SER A 23 20.22 -6.92 9.02
N GLY A 24 19.11 -6.95 9.76
CA GLY A 24 19.09 -7.17 11.20
C GLY A 24 18.20 -8.33 11.66
N SER A 25 18.33 -8.67 12.94
CA SER A 25 17.67 -9.84 13.54
C SER A 25 16.21 -9.57 13.94
N ILE A 26 15.44 -10.65 14.02
CA ILE A 26 14.14 -10.70 14.69
C ILE A 26 14.28 -11.55 15.94
N VAL A 27 13.85 -11.04 17.09
CA VAL A 27 14.02 -11.74 18.37
C VAL A 27 12.68 -12.13 18.98
N LEU A 28 12.56 -13.40 19.38
CA LEU A 28 11.44 -13.94 20.14
C LEU A 28 11.89 -14.14 21.59
N ARG A 29 11.21 -13.51 22.57
CA ARG A 29 11.52 -13.63 24.01
C ARG A 29 10.35 -14.23 24.75
N ASP A 30 10.57 -15.34 25.46
CA ASP A 30 9.52 -16.05 26.21
C ASP A 30 8.33 -16.51 25.32
N CYS A 31 8.56 -16.57 24.01
CA CYS A 31 7.62 -16.98 22.96
C CYS A 31 8.34 -17.64 21.78
N GLU A 32 9.46 -18.32 22.06
CA GLU A 32 10.31 -18.97 21.06
C GLU A 32 9.56 -20.07 20.29
N ASP A 33 8.48 -20.61 20.86
CA ASP A 33 7.58 -21.58 20.21
C ASP A 33 6.93 -21.04 18.93
N LEU A 34 6.77 -19.72 18.80
CA LEU A 34 6.24 -19.07 17.59
C LEU A 34 7.14 -19.29 16.37
N CYS A 35 8.44 -19.60 16.54
CA CYS A 35 9.35 -19.82 15.43
C CYS A 35 8.88 -20.94 14.48
N ARG A 36 8.16 -21.94 15.01
CA ARG A 36 7.63 -23.07 14.23
C ARG A 36 6.50 -22.67 13.29
N GLN A 37 5.85 -21.54 13.55
CA GLN A 37 4.74 -21.02 12.76
C GLN A 37 5.20 -20.09 11.64
N LEU A 38 6.38 -19.46 11.78
CA LEU A 38 6.91 -18.52 10.78
C LEU A 38 7.02 -19.12 9.38
N PRO A 39 7.49 -20.37 9.19
CA PRO A 39 7.55 -20.97 7.86
C PRO A 39 6.19 -21.07 7.18
N LEU A 40 5.06 -21.15 7.91
CA LEU A 40 3.70 -21.21 7.33
C LEU A 40 3.24 -19.87 6.77
N ILE A 41 3.81 -18.77 7.28
CA ILE A 41 3.45 -17.40 6.92
C ILE A 41 4.41 -16.85 5.87
N PHE A 42 5.71 -17.05 6.07
CA PHE A 42 6.80 -16.52 5.25
C PHE A 42 7.25 -17.55 4.20
N GLY A 43 6.40 -17.78 3.19
CA GLY A 43 6.69 -18.66 2.08
C GLY A 43 7.89 -18.20 1.25
N GLY A 44 8.93 -19.05 1.17
CA GLY A 44 10.14 -18.76 0.39
C GLY A 44 11.18 -17.89 1.11
N TRP A 45 10.92 -17.46 2.35
CA TRP A 45 11.91 -16.77 3.17
C TRP A 45 12.84 -17.79 3.85
N VAL A 46 14.16 -17.53 3.83
CA VAL A 46 15.14 -18.32 4.58
C VAL A 46 15.30 -17.72 5.96
N ILE A 47 14.97 -18.50 6.99
CA ILE A 47 14.96 -18.09 8.40
C ILE A 47 15.89 -19.01 9.18
N ASP A 48 17.02 -18.48 9.64
CA ASP A 48 17.98 -19.22 10.46
C ASP A 48 17.96 -18.73 11.92
N SER A 49 18.12 -19.65 12.87
CA SER A 49 18.45 -19.26 14.24
C SER A 49 19.90 -18.80 14.33
N ILE A 50 20.14 -17.67 14.97
CA ILE A 50 21.48 -17.11 15.19
C ILE A 50 21.71 -16.80 16.66
N VAL A 51 22.98 -16.64 17.05
CA VAL A 51 23.35 -16.06 18.34
C VAL A 51 23.38 -14.54 18.15
N ASP A 52 22.53 -13.80 18.85
CA ASP A 52 22.42 -12.35 18.70
C ASP A 52 23.33 -11.60 19.66
N ASP A 53 24.02 -10.58 19.14
CA ASP A 53 24.78 -9.60 19.91
C ASP A 53 24.37 -8.14 19.60
N GLN A 54 23.32 -7.91 18.79
CA GLN A 54 22.89 -6.58 18.35
C GLN A 54 21.44 -6.23 18.76
N THR A 55 21.07 -4.96 18.53
CA THR A 55 19.71 -4.48 18.70
C THR A 55 18.82 -5.04 17.57
N PRO A 56 17.72 -5.75 17.90
CA PRO A 56 16.87 -6.37 16.88
C PRO A 56 16.07 -5.32 16.09
N LEU A 57 15.79 -5.62 14.82
CA LEU A 57 14.86 -4.82 14.00
C LEU A 57 13.45 -4.90 14.53
N VAL A 58 13.03 -6.10 14.91
CA VAL A 58 11.70 -6.39 15.46
C VAL A 58 11.85 -7.39 16.59
N SER A 59 11.17 -7.17 17.71
CA SER A 59 11.08 -8.14 18.79
C SER A 59 9.64 -8.50 19.11
N VAL A 60 9.39 -9.79 19.32
CA VAL A 60 8.16 -10.29 19.92
C VAL A 60 8.51 -10.81 21.30
N SER A 61 7.75 -10.40 22.30
CA SER A 61 7.91 -10.88 23.66
C SER A 61 6.57 -11.33 24.23
N ARG A 62 6.59 -12.26 25.19
CA ARG A 62 5.43 -12.60 25.99
C ARG A 62 5.66 -12.11 27.43
N PRO A 63 5.17 -10.91 27.80
CA PRO A 63 5.29 -10.44 29.17
C PRO A 63 4.58 -11.39 30.13
N GLY A 64 4.99 -11.40 31.41
CA GLY A 64 4.46 -12.33 32.43
C GLY A 64 2.95 -12.26 32.70
N ASN A 65 2.22 -11.33 32.07
CA ASN A 65 0.76 -11.21 32.10
C ASN A 65 0.03 -12.12 31.09
N GLY A 66 0.76 -12.85 30.23
CA GLY A 66 0.20 -13.86 29.32
C GLY A 66 -0.11 -13.36 27.91
N GLY A 67 -0.02 -12.05 27.64
CA GLY A 67 -0.17 -11.48 26.30
C GLY A 67 1.14 -11.45 25.50
N TYR A 68 1.10 -10.88 24.31
CA TYR A 68 2.24 -10.68 23.42
C TYR A 68 2.47 -9.20 23.17
N ARG A 69 3.73 -8.81 23.05
CA ARG A 69 4.14 -7.44 22.69
C ARG A 69 5.08 -7.49 21.51
N VAL A 70 4.77 -6.72 20.47
CA VAL A 70 5.56 -6.61 19.23
C VAL A 70 6.12 -5.21 19.10
N GLU A 71 7.44 -5.10 19.06
CA GLU A 71 8.18 -3.84 19.01
C GLU A 71 9.05 -3.79 17.75
N ALA A 72 9.29 -2.59 17.23
CA ALA A 72 10.20 -2.38 16.09
C ALA A 72 11.14 -1.22 16.39
N ALA A 73 12.38 -1.31 15.91
CA ALA A 73 13.42 -0.31 16.18
C ALA A 73 13.08 1.12 15.70
N TRP A 74 12.14 1.26 14.76
CA TRP A 74 11.69 2.52 14.18
C TRP A 74 10.35 3.03 14.73
N LEU A 75 9.82 2.43 15.81
CA LEU A 75 8.59 2.86 16.48
C LEU A 75 8.87 3.16 17.96
N ASP A 76 8.28 4.23 18.47
CA ASP A 76 8.43 4.63 19.88
C ASP A 76 7.64 3.72 20.83
N GLU A 77 6.56 3.10 20.34
CA GLU A 77 5.66 2.26 21.14
C GLU A 77 5.49 0.87 20.51
N GLY A 78 5.46 -0.14 21.38
CA GLY A 78 5.10 -1.51 21.04
C GLY A 78 3.59 -1.71 20.91
N ALA A 79 3.17 -2.70 20.14
CA ALA A 79 1.78 -3.11 20.06
C ALA A 79 1.52 -4.38 20.89
N GLU A 80 0.45 -4.39 21.67
CA GLU A 80 0.06 -5.50 22.55
C GLU A 80 -1.09 -6.32 21.95
N PHE A 81 -1.03 -7.64 22.14
CA PHE A 81 -1.99 -8.61 21.59
C PHE A 81 -2.24 -9.73 22.59
N GLU A 82 -3.47 -10.23 22.66
CA GLU A 82 -3.78 -11.43 23.46
C GLU A 82 -3.55 -12.72 22.64
N ASP A 83 -3.87 -12.67 21.35
CA ASP A 83 -3.80 -13.81 20.44
C ASP A 83 -2.40 -13.90 19.77
N PRO A 84 -1.75 -15.09 19.74
CA PRO A 84 -0.47 -15.29 19.08
C PRO A 84 -0.48 -14.95 17.58
N VAL A 85 -1.57 -15.27 16.89
CA VAL A 85 -1.70 -15.05 15.45
C VAL A 85 -1.84 -13.56 15.17
N ASP A 86 -2.50 -12.80 16.04
CA ASP A 86 -2.56 -11.34 15.95
C ASP A 86 -1.16 -10.71 16.14
N ALA A 87 -0.37 -11.22 17.09
CA ALA A 87 1.02 -10.82 17.26
C ALA A 87 1.86 -11.15 16.01
N LEU A 88 1.68 -12.32 15.42
CA LEU A 88 2.34 -12.71 14.16
C LEU A 88 1.88 -11.85 12.98
N CYS A 89 0.61 -11.44 12.91
CA CYS A 89 0.14 -10.47 11.91
C CYS A 89 0.87 -9.13 12.03
N SER A 90 1.07 -8.65 13.26
CA SER A 90 1.81 -7.43 13.54
C SER A 90 3.29 -7.57 13.18
N LEU A 91 3.89 -8.74 13.45
CA LEU A 91 5.25 -9.08 13.04
C LEU A 91 5.39 -9.03 11.51
N VAL A 92 4.51 -9.69 10.75
CA VAL A 92 4.51 -9.68 9.28
C VAL A 92 4.53 -8.26 8.72
N ALA A 93 3.64 -7.39 9.20
CA ALA A 93 3.58 -6.01 8.74
C ALA A 93 4.90 -5.25 8.99
N LYS A 94 5.57 -5.51 10.12
CA LYS A 94 6.86 -4.91 10.45
C LYS A 94 8.01 -5.49 9.63
N VAL A 95 8.02 -6.80 9.38
CA VAL A 95 9.02 -7.49 8.55
C VAL A 95 8.95 -7.04 7.09
N VAL A 96 7.75 -7.04 6.51
CA VAL A 96 7.54 -6.56 5.14
C VAL A 96 7.97 -5.09 5.03
N ARG A 97 7.63 -4.27 6.02
CA ARG A 97 8.06 -2.87 6.06
C ARG A 97 9.58 -2.74 6.11
N ALA A 98 10.26 -3.45 7.03
CA ALA A 98 11.72 -3.43 7.12
C ALA A 98 12.37 -3.84 5.78
N TRP A 99 11.88 -4.92 5.17
CA TRP A 99 12.35 -5.39 3.88
C TRP A 99 12.21 -4.32 2.80
N THR A 100 11.04 -3.68 2.71
CA THR A 100 10.80 -2.65 1.70
C THR A 100 11.63 -1.38 1.92
N MET A 101 11.88 -1.02 3.18
CA MET A 101 12.73 0.13 3.55
C MET A 101 14.20 -0.11 3.16
N GLU A 102 14.71 -1.32 3.36
CA GLU A 102 16.09 -1.67 3.04
C GLU A 102 16.38 -1.73 1.53
N GLN A 103 15.39 -2.10 0.71
CA GLN A 103 15.57 -2.14 -0.75
C GLN A 103 15.65 -0.73 -1.36
N GLY A 104 14.92 0.25 -0.82
CA GLY A 104 15.00 1.66 -1.22
C GLY A 104 14.54 1.98 -2.66
N ASP A 105 14.14 0.98 -3.44
CA ASP A 105 13.59 1.09 -4.80
C ASP A 105 12.19 0.47 -4.94
N LEU A 106 11.58 0.03 -3.84
CA LEU A 106 10.24 -0.57 -3.84
C LEU A 106 9.18 0.46 -3.44
N LEU A 107 8.21 0.68 -4.33
CA LEU A 107 6.90 1.21 -3.95
C LEU A 107 6.12 0.12 -3.22
N CYS A 108 5.16 0.49 -2.37
CA CYS A 108 4.36 -0.48 -1.64
C CYS A 108 2.89 -0.10 -1.69
N LEU A 109 2.11 -0.85 -2.46
CA LEU A 109 0.67 -0.69 -2.53
C LEU A 109 0.00 -1.56 -1.48
N HIS A 110 -0.88 -0.96 -0.69
CA HIS A 110 -1.82 -1.70 0.15
C HIS A 110 -2.97 -2.26 -0.71
N GLY A 111 -2.96 -3.56 -0.92
CA GLY A 111 -3.87 -4.24 -1.84
C GLY A 111 -3.52 -5.71 -2.03
N ALA A 112 -4.46 -6.45 -2.58
CA ALA A 112 -4.23 -7.83 -3.00
C ALA A 112 -3.76 -7.85 -4.47
N SER A 113 -3.08 -8.91 -4.86
CA SER A 113 -2.61 -9.13 -6.23
C SER A 113 -2.54 -10.61 -6.53
N VAL A 114 -3.10 -10.98 -7.68
CA VAL A 114 -3.13 -12.36 -8.17
C VAL A 114 -2.72 -12.34 -9.63
N ARG A 115 -1.86 -13.28 -10.02
CA ARG A 115 -1.52 -13.51 -11.41
C ARG A 115 -2.62 -14.32 -12.08
N ILE A 116 -3.32 -13.69 -13.01
CA ILE A 116 -4.38 -14.31 -13.83
C ILE A 116 -3.90 -14.25 -15.28
N GLY A 117 -3.73 -15.42 -15.90
CA GLY A 117 -3.07 -15.52 -17.20
C GLY A 117 -1.61 -15.07 -17.11
N GLY A 118 -1.20 -14.14 -17.98
CA GLY A 118 0.18 -13.67 -18.08
C GLY A 118 0.57 -12.49 -17.17
N ALA A 119 -0.37 -11.88 -16.45
CA ALA A 119 -0.14 -10.62 -15.73
C ALA A 119 -0.86 -10.55 -14.37
N LEU A 120 -0.48 -9.56 -13.57
CA LEU A 120 -1.11 -9.29 -12.28
C LEU A 120 -2.42 -8.53 -12.47
N ALA A 121 -3.47 -9.06 -11.86
CA ALA A 121 -4.65 -8.32 -11.45
C ALA A 121 -4.41 -7.78 -10.04
N VAL A 122 -4.40 -6.46 -9.89
CA VAL A 122 -4.21 -5.76 -8.61
C VAL A 122 -5.56 -5.27 -8.11
N PHE A 123 -5.81 -5.47 -6.82
CA PHE A 123 -7.02 -5.07 -6.12
C PHE A 123 -6.69 -4.01 -5.06
N PRO A 124 -6.55 -2.72 -5.45
CA PRO A 124 -6.28 -1.64 -4.51
C PRO A 124 -7.38 -1.53 -3.45
N ASN A 125 -7.00 -1.25 -2.22
CA ASN A 125 -7.95 -1.33 -1.11
C ASN A 125 -8.83 -0.08 -0.93
N ARG A 126 -10.12 -0.30 -0.65
CA ARG A 126 -10.92 0.47 0.31
C ARG A 126 -11.46 -0.51 1.37
N TYR A 127 -11.42 -0.12 2.65
CA TYR A 127 -11.67 -0.98 3.80
C TYR A 127 -12.91 -1.90 3.61
N ARG A 128 -12.77 -3.21 3.91
CA ARG A 128 -13.83 -4.25 3.95
C ARG A 128 -14.44 -4.76 2.63
N ALA A 129 -13.80 -4.58 1.47
CA ALA A 129 -14.29 -5.19 0.23
C ALA A 129 -14.15 -6.73 0.12
N GLY A 130 -13.53 -7.41 1.11
CA GLY A 130 -13.40 -8.88 1.11
C GLY A 130 -12.30 -9.43 0.18
N LYS A 131 -11.25 -8.64 -0.08
CA LYS A 131 -10.06 -9.00 -0.88
C LYS A 131 -9.49 -10.37 -0.50
N SER A 132 -9.23 -10.62 0.78
CA SER A 132 -8.56 -11.86 1.18
C SER A 132 -9.36 -13.12 0.86
N ILE A 133 -10.69 -13.06 0.99
CA ILE A 133 -11.55 -14.18 0.59
C ILE A 133 -11.58 -14.32 -0.94
N LEU A 134 -11.57 -13.20 -1.69
CA LEU A 134 -11.44 -13.22 -3.15
C LEU A 134 -10.10 -13.80 -3.60
N THR A 135 -8.99 -13.42 -2.96
CA THR A 135 -7.64 -13.97 -3.19
C THR A 135 -7.64 -15.49 -2.98
N ALA A 136 -8.26 -15.97 -1.90
CA ALA A 136 -8.37 -17.40 -1.63
C ALA A 136 -9.25 -18.13 -2.67
N ALA A 137 -10.35 -17.52 -3.10
CA ALA A 137 -11.22 -18.08 -4.14
C ALA A 137 -10.54 -18.14 -5.52
N LEU A 138 -9.68 -17.16 -5.83
CA LEU A 138 -8.84 -17.18 -7.04
C LEU A 138 -7.72 -18.22 -6.93
N ALA A 139 -7.11 -18.38 -5.77
CA ALA A 139 -6.13 -19.45 -5.52
C ALA A 139 -6.77 -20.84 -5.66
N ALA A 140 -8.01 -21.01 -5.17
CA ALA A 140 -8.78 -22.25 -5.35
C ALA A 140 -9.04 -22.58 -6.82
N ARG A 141 -9.02 -21.57 -7.71
CA ARG A 141 -9.13 -21.70 -9.18
C ARG A 141 -7.77 -21.86 -9.87
N GLY A 142 -6.69 -21.99 -9.10
CA GLY A 142 -5.34 -22.28 -9.60
C GLY A 142 -4.49 -21.05 -9.92
N HIS A 143 -4.95 -19.84 -9.62
CA HIS A 143 -4.18 -18.62 -9.87
C HIS A 143 -3.15 -18.35 -8.77
N ASP A 144 -2.00 -17.80 -9.14
CA ASP A 144 -0.93 -17.54 -8.18
C ASP A 144 -1.12 -16.21 -7.45
N VAL A 145 -1.08 -16.25 -6.13
CA VAL A 145 -1.13 -15.09 -5.25
C VAL A 145 0.25 -14.45 -5.15
N PHE A 146 0.35 -13.17 -5.50
CA PHE A 146 1.56 -12.37 -5.33
C PHE A 146 1.57 -11.63 -3.98
N GLY A 147 0.39 -11.25 -3.50
CA GLY A 147 0.22 -10.63 -2.19
C GLY A 147 -1.25 -10.47 -1.84
N ASP A 148 -1.59 -10.56 -0.56
CA ASP A 148 -2.97 -10.43 -0.09
C ASP A 148 -3.29 -9.05 0.51
N ASP A 149 -2.29 -8.42 1.15
CA ASP A 149 -2.44 -7.16 1.87
C ASP A 149 -1.47 -6.08 1.38
N VAL A 150 -0.33 -6.49 0.83
CA VAL A 150 0.71 -5.62 0.30
C VAL A 150 1.23 -6.19 -1.00
N LEU A 151 1.36 -5.34 -2.01
CA LEU A 151 2.12 -5.58 -3.22
C LEU A 151 3.28 -4.57 -3.29
N PRO A 152 4.53 -5.01 -3.05
CA PRO A 152 5.70 -4.25 -3.47
C PRO A 152 5.73 -4.11 -4.99
N ILE A 153 6.10 -2.94 -5.49
CA ILE A 153 6.30 -2.66 -6.91
C ILE A 153 7.71 -2.11 -7.10
N ARG A 154 8.47 -2.69 -8.02
CA ARG A 154 9.81 -2.22 -8.31
C ARG A 154 9.76 -0.91 -9.08
N LEU A 155 10.33 0.16 -8.53
CA LEU A 155 10.26 1.49 -9.13
C LEU A 155 10.90 1.53 -10.52
N ALA A 156 12.02 0.84 -10.73
CA ALA A 156 12.76 0.93 -11.99
C ALA A 156 12.07 0.21 -13.17
N GLU A 157 11.22 -0.78 -12.94
CA GLU A 157 10.56 -1.58 -13.98
C GLU A 157 9.03 -1.40 -13.98
N GLY A 158 8.44 -1.03 -12.85
CA GLY A 158 6.99 -0.91 -12.69
C GLY A 158 6.26 -2.24 -12.49
N CYS A 159 6.99 -3.34 -12.28
CA CYS A 159 6.44 -4.67 -12.07
C CYS A 159 6.17 -4.95 -10.57
N GLY A 160 5.14 -5.75 -10.31
CA GLY A 160 4.82 -6.22 -8.96
C GLY A 160 5.76 -7.34 -8.51
N ILE A 161 6.14 -7.32 -7.24
CA ILE A 161 7.06 -8.30 -6.64
C ILE A 161 6.32 -9.09 -5.57
N ALA A 162 6.38 -10.41 -5.64
CA ALA A 162 5.78 -11.28 -4.63
C ALA A 162 6.52 -11.14 -3.29
N ALA A 163 5.79 -10.86 -2.22
CA ALA A 163 6.35 -10.74 -0.88
C ALA A 163 6.54 -12.10 -0.18
N GLY A 164 6.06 -13.20 -0.78
CA GLY A 164 6.13 -14.53 -0.19
C GLY A 164 5.38 -14.63 1.14
N ILE A 165 4.28 -13.89 1.31
CA ILE A 165 3.47 -13.88 2.53
C ILE A 165 2.15 -14.61 2.26
N ALA A 166 1.85 -15.60 3.09
CA ALA A 166 0.61 -16.35 3.05
C ALA A 166 -0.63 -15.44 3.18
N PRO A 167 -1.72 -15.71 2.43
CA PRO A 167 -2.97 -14.96 2.57
C PRO A 167 -3.55 -15.06 3.98
N ARG A 168 -4.07 -13.94 4.49
CA ARG A 168 -4.62 -13.83 5.85
C ARG A 168 -6.12 -13.60 5.78
N LEU A 169 -6.89 -14.66 5.98
CA LEU A 169 -8.34 -14.57 6.03
C LEU A 169 -8.82 -14.11 7.40
N ARG A 170 -9.89 -13.32 7.41
CA ARG A 170 -10.61 -12.96 8.63
C ARG A 170 -11.86 -13.82 8.77
N ALA A 171 -12.02 -14.48 9.91
CA ALA A 171 -13.22 -15.21 10.30
C ALA A 171 -14.27 -14.30 10.98
N PRO A 172 -15.57 -14.66 10.96
CA PRO A 172 -16.16 -15.77 10.20
C PRO A 172 -16.15 -15.51 8.68
N TYR A 173 -16.24 -16.58 7.90
CA TYR A 173 -16.33 -16.49 6.44
C TYR A 173 -17.78 -16.20 6.01
N PRO A 174 -18.01 -15.63 4.82
CA PRO A 174 -19.36 -15.48 4.28
C PRO A 174 -20.07 -16.83 4.14
N ASP A 175 -21.35 -16.88 4.50
CA ASP A 175 -22.17 -18.11 4.45
C ASP A 175 -22.52 -18.54 3.02
N ASN A 176 -22.31 -17.65 2.04
CA ASN A 176 -22.63 -17.87 0.63
C ASN A 176 -21.42 -18.33 -0.22
N LEU A 177 -20.36 -18.84 0.41
CA LEU A 177 -19.23 -19.43 -0.32
C LEU A 177 -19.59 -20.81 -0.88
N ASP A 178 -19.03 -21.13 -2.04
CA ASP A 178 -19.17 -22.44 -2.64
C ASP A 178 -18.44 -23.51 -1.83
N LYS A 179 -18.98 -24.74 -1.86
CA LYS A 179 -18.40 -25.89 -1.14
C LYS A 179 -16.94 -26.13 -1.51
N ALA A 180 -16.60 -26.02 -2.79
CA ALA A 180 -15.23 -26.21 -3.27
C ALA A 180 -14.26 -25.18 -2.69
N THR A 181 -14.67 -23.90 -2.62
CA THR A 181 -13.86 -22.83 -2.03
C THR A 181 -13.73 -23.00 -0.51
N LEU A 182 -14.79 -23.40 0.18
CA LEU A 182 -14.74 -23.73 1.61
C LEU A 182 -13.82 -24.92 1.90
N GLU A 183 -13.89 -25.98 1.10
CA GLU A 183 -13.02 -27.14 1.19
C GLU A 183 -11.56 -26.78 0.91
N TYR A 184 -11.31 -25.97 -0.12
CA TYR A 184 -9.98 -25.44 -0.42
C TYR A 184 -9.42 -24.65 0.75
N ILE A 185 -10.18 -23.71 1.31
CA ILE A 185 -9.78 -22.94 2.49
C ILE A 185 -9.49 -23.90 3.65
N GLY A 186 -10.42 -24.81 3.96
CA GLY A 186 -10.30 -25.73 5.10
C GLY A 186 -9.09 -26.66 5.01
N THR A 187 -8.74 -27.14 3.83
CA THR A 187 -7.56 -28.00 3.59
C THR A 187 -6.24 -27.24 3.64
N HIS A 188 -6.25 -25.92 3.41
CA HIS A 188 -5.05 -25.08 3.38
C HIS A 188 -4.88 -24.18 4.61
N VAL A 189 -5.77 -24.20 5.62
CA VAL A 189 -5.52 -23.44 6.86
C VAL A 189 -4.29 -24.01 7.56
N GLY A 190 -3.17 -23.27 7.50
CA GLY A 190 -1.92 -23.65 8.15
C GLY A 190 -1.81 -23.12 9.58
N LEU A 191 -2.32 -21.91 9.82
CA LEU A 191 -2.30 -21.27 11.14
C LEU A 191 -3.67 -20.65 11.43
N LYS A 192 -4.19 -20.91 12.64
CA LYS A 192 -5.52 -20.52 13.06
C LYS A 192 -5.46 -19.75 14.37
N GLY A 193 -5.86 -18.47 14.34
CA GLY A 193 -6.14 -17.65 15.52
C GLY A 193 -7.64 -17.55 15.78
N SER A 194 -8.00 -16.75 16.77
CA SER A 194 -9.41 -16.43 17.09
C SER A 194 -10.13 -15.71 15.94
N ARG A 195 -9.43 -14.80 15.25
CA ARG A 195 -9.98 -13.97 14.17
C ARG A 195 -9.31 -14.16 12.82
N TYR A 196 -8.02 -14.48 12.78
CA TYR A 196 -7.27 -14.61 11.54
C TYR A 196 -6.80 -16.03 11.28
N HIS A 197 -6.98 -16.49 10.06
CA HIS A 197 -6.49 -17.77 9.57
C HIS A 197 -5.53 -17.52 8.40
N TYR A 198 -4.31 -18.05 8.47
CA TYR A 198 -3.38 -18.02 7.35
C TYR A 198 -3.53 -19.29 6.51
N LEU A 199 -3.53 -19.12 5.18
CA LEU A 199 -3.53 -20.22 4.24
C LEU A 199 -2.09 -20.62 3.90
N ASP A 200 -1.71 -21.85 4.23
CA ASP A 200 -0.44 -22.42 3.79
C ASP A 200 -0.52 -22.79 2.31
N LEU A 201 -0.11 -21.82 1.48
CA LEU A 201 -0.04 -21.93 0.03
C LEU A 201 1.41 -22.12 -0.47
N ARG A 202 2.35 -22.52 0.39
CA ARG A 202 3.79 -22.51 0.04
C ARG A 202 4.14 -23.50 -1.06
N GLN A 203 3.42 -24.61 -1.12
CA GLN A 203 3.62 -25.62 -2.15
C GLN A 203 2.76 -25.38 -3.40
N LYS A 204 1.76 -24.48 -3.33
CA LYS A 204 0.80 -24.26 -4.41
C LYS A 204 0.18 -22.86 -4.35
N GLN A 205 0.14 -22.16 -5.49
CA GLN A 205 -0.53 -20.86 -5.65
C GLN A 205 -0.01 -19.70 -4.79
N LEU A 206 1.10 -19.83 -4.05
CA LEU A 206 1.85 -18.67 -3.54
C LEU A 206 3.06 -18.42 -4.44
N ALA A 207 3.14 -17.24 -5.03
CA ALA A 207 4.31 -16.83 -5.79
C ALA A 207 5.54 -16.77 -4.88
N ALA A 208 6.67 -17.32 -5.34
CA ALA A 208 7.90 -17.33 -4.57
C ALA A 208 8.39 -15.91 -4.28
N LEU A 209 8.91 -15.68 -3.08
CA LEU A 209 9.51 -14.40 -2.68
C LEU A 209 10.43 -13.84 -3.76
N GLY A 210 10.21 -12.59 -4.15
CA GLY A 210 11.03 -11.89 -5.15
C GLY A 210 10.64 -12.17 -6.60
N SER A 211 9.72 -13.10 -6.87
CA SER A 211 9.16 -13.29 -8.22
C SER A 211 8.51 -12.01 -8.69
N SER A 212 8.75 -11.63 -9.95
CA SER A 212 8.17 -10.43 -10.56
C SER A 212 7.13 -10.77 -11.62
N ALA A 213 6.15 -9.91 -11.77
CA ALA A 213 5.19 -9.95 -12.88
C ALA A 213 4.67 -8.54 -13.20
N GLU A 214 4.39 -8.31 -14.48
CA GLU A 214 3.84 -7.04 -14.94
C GLU A 214 2.39 -6.86 -14.48
N ILE A 215 1.99 -5.60 -14.26
CA ILE A 215 0.62 -5.26 -13.84
C ILE A 215 -0.25 -5.07 -15.09
N GLY A 216 -1.22 -5.97 -15.28
CA GLY A 216 -2.12 -5.97 -16.44
C GLY A 216 -3.46 -5.31 -16.17
N ALA A 217 -3.93 -5.34 -14.92
CA ALA A 217 -5.19 -4.74 -14.55
C ALA A 217 -5.21 -4.20 -13.11
N PHE A 218 -5.95 -3.11 -12.92
CA PHE A 218 -6.44 -2.65 -11.63
C PHE A 218 -7.95 -2.89 -11.56
N VAL A 219 -8.38 -3.56 -10.48
CA VAL A 219 -9.78 -3.90 -10.24
C VAL A 219 -10.22 -3.32 -8.91
N LEU A 220 -11.04 -2.27 -8.94
CA LEU A 220 -11.66 -1.68 -7.77
C LEU A 220 -12.85 -2.54 -7.35
N LEU A 221 -12.84 -3.04 -6.13
CA LEU A 221 -13.89 -3.93 -5.62
C LEU A 221 -15.05 -3.12 -5.02
N GLU A 222 -16.28 -3.41 -5.46
CA GLU A 222 -17.51 -2.86 -4.92
C GLU A 222 -18.46 -4.02 -4.58
N ARG A 223 -18.76 -4.18 -3.29
CA ARG A 223 -19.72 -5.19 -2.85
C ARG A 223 -21.12 -4.61 -2.80
N ASP A 224 -22.03 -5.24 -3.53
CA ASP A 224 -23.44 -4.87 -3.57
C ASP A 224 -24.32 -6.12 -3.37
N PRO A 225 -25.03 -6.25 -2.24
CA PRO A 225 -25.84 -7.44 -1.94
C PRO A 225 -26.88 -7.75 -3.03
N GLY A 226 -26.94 -9.00 -3.48
CA GLY A 226 -27.83 -9.43 -4.57
C GLY A 226 -27.35 -9.05 -5.98
N ALA A 227 -26.25 -8.32 -6.14
CA ALA A 227 -25.72 -7.98 -7.45
C ALA A 227 -25.13 -9.20 -8.16
N THR A 228 -25.48 -9.36 -9.43
CA THR A 228 -24.79 -10.29 -10.35
C THR A 228 -23.40 -9.71 -10.66
N PRO A 229 -22.32 -10.51 -10.61
CA PRO A 229 -20.98 -10.00 -10.83
C PRO A 229 -20.85 -9.41 -12.23
N HIS A 230 -20.29 -8.20 -12.32
CA HIS A 230 -19.98 -7.58 -13.60
C HIS A 230 -18.80 -6.61 -13.47
N LEU A 231 -18.09 -6.43 -14.58
CA LEU A 231 -16.97 -5.49 -14.70
C LEU A 231 -17.42 -4.24 -15.44
N VAL A 232 -17.14 -3.08 -14.87
CA VAL A 232 -17.39 -1.77 -15.46
C VAL A 232 -16.05 -1.05 -15.65
N PRO A 233 -15.76 -0.47 -16.83
CA PRO A 233 -14.58 0.39 -16.99
C PRO A 233 -14.61 1.56 -15.99
N VAL A 234 -13.46 1.89 -15.41
CA VAL A 234 -13.29 3.09 -14.58
C VAL A 234 -12.20 3.99 -15.14
N SER A 235 -12.27 5.27 -14.77
CA SER A 235 -11.29 6.25 -15.22
C SER A 235 -9.91 5.95 -14.63
N GLN A 236 -8.86 6.32 -15.37
CA GLN A 236 -7.49 6.17 -14.89
C GLN A 236 -7.24 7.10 -13.71
N ALA A 237 -7.86 8.28 -13.67
CA ALA A 237 -7.79 9.18 -12.54
C ALA A 237 -8.32 8.55 -11.25
N GLU A 238 -9.44 7.82 -11.31
CA GLU A 238 -10.00 7.17 -10.14
C GLU A 238 -9.08 6.07 -9.59
N VAL A 239 -8.49 5.26 -10.48
CA VAL A 239 -7.52 4.23 -10.10
C VAL A 239 -6.25 4.86 -9.56
N LEU A 240 -5.69 5.87 -10.24
CA LEU A 240 -4.50 6.60 -9.81
C LEU A 240 -4.68 7.19 -8.42
N ARG A 241 -5.85 7.78 -8.17
CA ARG A 241 -6.26 8.26 -6.85
C ARG A 241 -6.21 7.14 -5.81
N CYS A 242 -6.80 6.00 -6.11
CA CYS A 242 -6.79 4.86 -5.20
C CYS A 242 -5.36 4.39 -4.88
N VAL A 243 -4.53 4.17 -5.90
CA VAL A 243 -3.18 3.62 -5.71
C VAL A 243 -2.21 4.60 -5.04
N VAL A 244 -2.34 5.91 -5.31
CA VAL A 244 -1.56 6.95 -4.63
C VAL A 244 -1.86 6.95 -3.13
N TRP A 245 -3.14 6.87 -2.75
CA TRP A 245 -3.54 6.84 -1.34
C TRP A 245 -3.19 5.54 -0.62
N GLN A 246 -3.12 4.43 -1.36
CA GLN A 246 -2.71 3.14 -0.83
C GLN A 246 -1.20 2.91 -0.87
N ASN A 247 -0.43 3.82 -1.50
CA ASN A 247 1.01 3.77 -1.48
C ASN A 247 1.53 4.31 -0.13
N PHE A 248 2.30 3.48 0.58
CA PHE A 248 2.90 3.87 1.85
C PHE A 248 4.44 3.88 1.84
N ALA A 249 5.05 3.84 0.67
CA ALA A 249 6.49 4.05 0.52
C ALA A 249 6.83 5.51 0.85
N ARG A 250 7.46 5.74 2.02
CA ARG A 250 7.83 7.09 2.50
C ARG A 250 9.29 7.43 2.19
N GLU A 251 10.06 6.41 1.86
CA GLU A 251 11.49 6.43 1.59
C GLU A 251 11.78 6.77 0.12
N VAL A 252 10.75 6.68 -0.73
CA VAL A 252 10.82 6.99 -2.15
C VAL A 252 10.38 8.43 -2.42
N ASN A 253 11.03 9.09 -3.36
CA ASN A 253 10.68 10.45 -3.78
C ASN A 253 9.23 10.52 -4.33
N ALA A 254 8.37 11.36 -3.74
CA ALA A 254 6.96 11.47 -4.12
C ALA A 254 6.71 11.78 -5.61
N HIS A 255 7.60 12.52 -6.26
CA HIS A 255 7.50 12.75 -7.70
C HIS A 255 7.74 11.47 -8.50
N SER A 256 8.77 10.69 -8.14
CA SER A 256 9.02 9.39 -8.76
C SER A 256 7.91 8.38 -8.50
N ILE A 257 7.32 8.39 -7.29
CA ILE A 257 6.14 7.60 -6.97
C ILE A 257 4.98 7.96 -7.90
N LEU A 258 4.65 9.26 -7.99
CA LEU A 258 3.51 9.72 -8.77
C LEU A 258 3.66 9.43 -10.26
N GLU A 259 4.83 9.75 -10.83
CA GLU A 259 5.11 9.47 -12.24
C GLU A 259 5.05 7.97 -12.54
N ARG A 260 5.68 7.15 -11.70
CA ARG A 260 5.67 5.71 -11.93
C ARG A 260 4.27 5.12 -11.80
N LEU A 261 3.52 5.46 -10.75
CA LEU A 261 2.14 4.98 -10.60
C LEU A 261 1.27 5.43 -11.77
N SER A 262 1.45 6.67 -12.26
CA SER A 262 0.75 7.17 -13.45
C SER A 262 1.07 6.36 -14.71
N GLN A 263 2.35 5.99 -14.93
CA GLN A 263 2.75 5.13 -16.04
C GLN A 263 2.11 3.74 -15.94
N ILE A 264 2.17 3.11 -14.76
CA ILE A 264 1.59 1.79 -14.51
C ILE A 264 0.08 1.81 -14.77
N VAL A 265 -0.65 2.78 -14.20
CA VAL A 265 -2.10 2.92 -14.41
C VAL A 265 -2.42 3.15 -15.89
N SER A 266 -1.63 3.95 -16.60
CA SER A 266 -1.87 4.20 -18.03
C SER A 266 -1.65 2.99 -18.93
N SER A 267 -0.85 2.02 -18.47
CA SER A 267 -0.54 0.79 -19.22
C SER A 267 -1.46 -0.40 -18.89
N ALA A 268 -2.27 -0.27 -17.85
CA ALA A 268 -3.11 -1.35 -17.33
C ALA A 268 -4.60 -1.12 -17.61
N ASN A 269 -5.35 -2.21 -17.72
CA ASN A 269 -6.80 -2.12 -17.78
C ASN A 269 -7.38 -1.68 -16.43
N CYS A 270 -8.36 -0.79 -16.44
CA CYS A 270 -8.94 -0.21 -15.23
C CYS A 270 -10.42 -0.58 -15.13
N TYR A 271 -10.76 -1.40 -14.15
CA TYR A 271 -12.13 -1.88 -13.93
C TYR A 271 -12.62 -1.63 -12.50
N ARG A 272 -13.94 -1.60 -12.36
CA ARG A 272 -14.65 -1.84 -11.12
C ARG A 272 -15.39 -3.17 -11.23
N LEU A 273 -15.24 -4.01 -10.22
CA LEU A 273 -15.99 -5.24 -10.07
C LEU A 273 -17.09 -5.02 -9.05
N VAL A 274 -18.34 -5.05 -9.51
CA VAL A 274 -19.53 -5.02 -8.65
C VAL A 274 -19.99 -6.46 -8.45
N TYR A 275 -20.16 -6.90 -7.20
CA TYR A 275 -20.51 -8.29 -6.90
C TYR A 275 -21.09 -8.49 -5.49
N ASP A 276 -21.86 -9.55 -5.30
CA ASP A 276 -22.23 -10.05 -3.97
C ASP A 276 -21.36 -11.27 -3.57
N ARG A 277 -21.49 -12.34 -4.37
CA ARG A 277 -20.85 -13.63 -4.15
C ARG A 277 -19.40 -13.62 -4.64
N VAL A 278 -18.50 -14.09 -3.78
CA VAL A 278 -17.06 -14.10 -4.08
C VAL A 278 -16.72 -15.10 -5.17
N ASP A 279 -17.36 -16.26 -5.17
CA ASP A 279 -17.10 -17.30 -6.16
C ASP A 279 -17.45 -16.83 -7.56
N ASP A 280 -18.65 -16.29 -7.76
CA ASP A 280 -19.09 -15.76 -9.04
C ASP A 280 -18.17 -14.61 -9.52
N ALA A 281 -17.68 -13.77 -8.59
CA ALA A 281 -16.70 -12.73 -8.88
C ALA A 281 -15.33 -13.29 -9.30
N ALA A 282 -14.85 -14.34 -8.63
CA ALA A 282 -13.60 -15.01 -8.96
C ALA A 282 -13.68 -15.73 -10.32
N ASP A 283 -14.82 -16.33 -10.66
CA ASP A 283 -15.07 -16.92 -11.97
C ASP A 283 -15.06 -15.87 -13.08
N LEU A 284 -15.76 -14.75 -12.87
CA LEU A 284 -15.77 -13.64 -13.82
C LEU A 284 -14.35 -13.10 -14.06
N LEU A 285 -13.59 -12.82 -13.01
CA LEU A 285 -12.21 -12.34 -13.13
C LEU A 285 -11.31 -13.35 -13.86
N SER A 286 -11.44 -14.64 -13.53
CA SER A 286 -10.69 -15.71 -14.17
C SER A 286 -10.97 -15.75 -15.68
N ALA A 287 -12.24 -15.64 -16.08
CA ALA A 287 -12.63 -15.66 -17.47
C ALA A 287 -12.24 -14.37 -18.23
N SER A 288 -12.45 -13.20 -17.62
CA SER A 288 -12.25 -11.91 -18.28
C SER A 288 -10.79 -11.48 -18.38
N LEU A 289 -9.92 -11.93 -17.45
CA LEU A 289 -8.54 -11.47 -17.38
C LEU A 289 -7.51 -12.52 -17.84
N VAL A 290 -7.91 -13.73 -18.25
CA VAL A 290 -6.96 -14.77 -18.68
C VAL A 290 -6.16 -14.39 -19.92
N GLU A 291 -6.77 -13.67 -20.86
CA GLU A 291 -6.12 -13.22 -22.10
C GLU A 291 -5.45 -11.85 -21.96
N GLN A 292 -5.46 -11.25 -20.75
CA GLN A 292 -4.85 -9.95 -20.54
C GLN A 292 -3.35 -10.03 -20.83
N GLN A 293 -2.85 -9.01 -21.53
CA GLN A 293 -1.44 -8.83 -21.77
C GLN A 293 -1.00 -7.56 -21.08
N ALA A 294 0.01 -7.67 -20.23
CA ALA A 294 0.70 -6.50 -19.71
C ALA A 294 1.86 -6.15 -20.64
N ARG A 295 2.08 -4.86 -20.82
CA ARG A 295 3.22 -4.35 -21.60
C ARG A 295 4.33 -3.95 -20.63
N PRO A 296 5.56 -4.45 -20.81
CA PRO A 296 6.69 -3.97 -20.04
C PRO A 296 6.81 -2.44 -20.18
N LEU A 297 6.99 -1.75 -19.06
CA LEU A 297 7.24 -0.33 -19.07
C LEU A 297 8.71 -0.05 -19.35
N GLU A 298 8.98 1.13 -19.91
CA GLU A 298 10.35 1.62 -19.98
C GLU A 298 10.93 1.79 -18.58
N ARG A 299 12.25 1.56 -18.50
CA ARG A 299 12.98 1.66 -17.24
C ARG A 299 12.94 3.10 -16.73
N PHE A 300 12.51 3.30 -15.49
CA PHE A 300 12.42 4.63 -14.91
C PHE A 300 13.77 5.08 -14.34
N THR A 301 14.17 6.30 -14.68
CA THR A 301 15.47 6.89 -14.34
C THR A 301 15.36 8.08 -13.38
N GLY A 302 14.19 8.32 -12.79
CA GLY A 302 13.98 9.39 -11.83
C GLY A 302 14.60 9.12 -10.46
N PRO A 303 14.65 10.14 -9.58
CA PRO A 303 15.32 10.04 -8.29
C PRO A 303 14.61 9.10 -7.31
N SER A 304 15.30 8.07 -6.81
CA SER A 304 14.68 7.11 -5.90
C SER A 304 14.46 7.64 -4.48
N ARG A 305 15.15 8.70 -4.03
CA ARG A 305 15.07 9.21 -2.64
C ARG A 305 14.63 10.69 -2.59
N PRO A 306 13.87 11.11 -1.56
CA PRO A 306 13.54 12.52 -1.35
C PRO A 306 14.78 13.40 -1.22
N ARG A 307 14.71 14.64 -1.73
CA ARG A 307 15.70 15.69 -1.41
C ARG A 307 15.08 16.58 -0.35
N GLY A 308 15.75 16.74 0.79
CA GLY A 308 15.26 17.62 1.85
C GLY A 308 15.07 19.04 1.32
N ILE A 309 13.87 19.59 1.42
CA ILE A 309 13.61 21.00 1.13
C ILE A 309 13.95 21.82 2.38
N PRO A 310 14.68 22.94 2.25
CA PRO A 310 14.73 23.96 3.28
C PRO A 310 13.31 24.42 3.65
N LYS A 311 12.97 24.37 4.95
CA LYS A 311 11.71 24.90 5.46
C LYS A 311 11.80 26.42 5.54
N ASP A 312 11.43 27.11 4.47
CA ASP A 312 11.25 28.55 4.56
C ASP A 312 9.89 28.90 5.20
N ALA A 313 9.97 29.81 6.16
CA ALA A 313 8.95 30.11 7.16
C ALA A 313 7.78 30.94 6.62
N ASN A 314 6.64 30.73 7.28
CA ASN A 314 5.36 31.39 7.09
C ASN A 314 5.40 32.91 7.33
N ASN A 315 4.82 33.71 6.42
CA ASN A 315 3.57 34.47 6.61
C ASN A 315 3.34 35.42 5.40
N ILE A 316 2.07 35.77 5.14
CA ILE A 316 1.54 37.10 4.73
C ILE A 316 0.17 36.89 4.01
N PRO A 317 -0.91 37.59 4.42
CA PRO A 317 -2.15 37.70 3.66
C PRO A 317 -2.13 38.89 2.68
N ASN A 318 -2.93 38.75 1.60
CA ASN A 318 -3.16 39.63 0.44
C ASN A 318 -2.04 39.66 -0.61
N GLY A 319 -2.42 39.36 -1.84
CA GLY A 319 -1.55 39.44 -3.02
C GLY A 319 -1.95 38.49 -4.15
N HIS A 320 -1.21 38.56 -5.26
CA HIS A 320 -1.29 37.58 -6.34
C HIS A 320 -0.63 36.27 -5.90
N PHE A 321 -1.22 35.13 -6.23
CA PHE A 321 -0.64 33.82 -5.93
C PHE A 321 -0.06 33.21 -7.20
N LYS A 322 1.10 32.55 -7.07
CA LYS A 322 1.73 31.78 -8.15
C LYS A 322 2.14 30.40 -7.64
N ARG A 323 2.13 29.38 -8.52
CA ARG A 323 2.71 28.06 -8.23
C ARG A 323 4.16 28.20 -7.75
N ARG A 324 4.54 27.41 -6.74
CA ARG A 324 5.95 27.25 -6.39
C ARG A 324 6.68 26.54 -7.54
N PHE A 325 7.94 26.89 -7.78
CA PHE A 325 8.78 26.18 -8.74
C PHE A 325 9.08 24.75 -8.27
N GLY A 326 9.23 23.82 -9.22
CA GLY A 326 9.60 22.42 -8.93
C GLY A 326 8.45 21.51 -8.50
N ILE A 327 7.19 21.96 -8.56
CA ILE A 327 6.03 21.09 -8.37
C ILE A 327 5.82 20.25 -9.63
N VAL A 328 5.72 18.93 -9.46
CA VAL A 328 5.40 18.03 -10.58
C VAL A 328 3.92 17.76 -10.60
N GLU A 329 3.35 17.91 -11.79
CA GLU A 329 1.92 17.79 -12.05
C GLU A 329 1.67 16.63 -13.01
N VAL A 330 0.82 15.70 -12.59
CA VAL A 330 0.26 14.67 -13.46
C VAL A 330 -1.22 14.93 -13.62
N ASN A 331 -1.66 15.13 -14.86
CA ASN A 331 -3.07 15.32 -15.21
C ASN A 331 -3.66 14.03 -15.81
N ARG A 332 -4.82 13.62 -15.29
CA ARG A 332 -5.58 12.45 -15.76
C ARG A 332 -7.08 12.75 -15.67
N ASP A 333 -7.81 12.54 -16.75
CA ASP A 333 -9.28 12.68 -16.81
C ASP A 333 -9.84 13.99 -16.21
N GLY A 334 -9.10 15.10 -16.37
CA GLY A 334 -9.48 16.41 -15.82
C GLY A 334 -9.12 16.65 -14.34
N GLU A 335 -8.55 15.66 -13.66
CA GLU A 335 -8.02 15.76 -12.30
C GLU A 335 -6.50 15.97 -12.31
N SER A 336 -5.97 16.67 -11.29
CA SER A 336 -4.53 16.92 -11.14
C SER A 336 -3.98 16.27 -9.88
N PHE A 337 -2.83 15.62 -10.02
CA PHE A 337 -2.02 15.11 -8.91
C PHE A 337 -0.72 15.91 -8.85
N LEU A 338 -0.40 16.44 -7.66
CA LEU A 338 0.74 17.31 -7.44
C LEU A 338 1.72 16.65 -6.48
N ALA A 339 2.98 16.52 -6.87
CA ALA A 339 4.06 16.17 -5.96
C ALA A 339 4.87 17.41 -5.61
N ASP A 340 5.11 17.64 -4.31
CA ASP A 340 5.93 18.77 -3.88
C ASP A 340 7.38 18.66 -4.40
N GLY A 341 8.08 19.79 -4.52
CA GLY A 341 9.43 19.84 -5.08
C GLY A 341 10.52 19.15 -4.23
N GLY A 342 10.18 18.69 -3.02
CA GLY A 342 11.05 17.88 -2.17
C GLY A 342 10.82 16.39 -2.28
N GLY A 343 9.72 16.00 -2.91
CA GLY A 343 9.28 14.62 -2.98
C GLY A 343 8.77 14.08 -1.65
N ALA A 344 8.20 14.90 -0.77
CA ALA A 344 7.70 14.47 0.54
C ALA A 344 6.22 14.06 0.55
N SER A 345 5.40 14.66 -0.32
CA SER A 345 3.96 14.42 -0.33
C SER A 345 3.34 14.54 -1.73
N ILE A 346 2.26 13.77 -1.93
CA ILE A 346 1.41 13.81 -3.12
C ILE A 346 0.05 14.38 -2.72
N HIS A 347 -0.49 15.28 -3.54
CA HIS A 347 -1.78 15.92 -3.34
C HIS A 347 -2.68 15.70 -4.56
N HIS A 348 -3.97 15.64 -4.32
CA HIS A 348 -4.99 15.47 -5.36
C HIS A 348 -5.86 16.72 -5.42
N LEU A 349 -6.15 17.16 -6.64
CA LEU A 349 -7.07 18.23 -6.98
C LEU A 349 -8.17 17.68 -7.87
N ASN A 350 -9.42 17.93 -7.49
CA ASN A 350 -10.59 17.68 -8.33
C ASN A 350 -10.57 18.62 -9.56
N PRO A 351 -11.51 18.48 -10.53
CA PRO A 351 -11.46 19.28 -11.75
C PRO A 351 -11.49 20.79 -11.54
N VAL A 352 -12.25 21.28 -10.55
CA VAL A 352 -12.27 22.72 -10.18
C VAL A 352 -10.90 23.14 -9.64
N GLY A 353 -10.31 22.35 -8.75
CA GLY A 353 -8.96 22.59 -8.23
C GLY A 353 -7.88 22.53 -9.30
N ALA A 354 -7.99 21.63 -10.28
CA ALA A 354 -7.10 21.54 -11.44
C ALA A 354 -7.18 22.80 -12.32
N ALA A 355 -8.38 23.34 -12.51
CA ALA A 355 -8.58 24.61 -13.21
C ALA A 355 -7.95 25.78 -12.44
N ILE A 356 -8.20 25.90 -11.13
CA ILE A 356 -7.57 26.91 -10.26
C ILE A 356 -6.05 26.78 -10.30
N TRP A 357 -5.54 25.55 -10.20
CA TRP A 357 -4.11 25.27 -10.31
C TRP A 357 -3.57 25.76 -11.64
N THR A 358 -4.27 25.55 -12.77
CA THR A 358 -3.90 26.05 -14.10
C THR A 358 -3.78 27.57 -14.15
N LEU A 359 -4.70 28.29 -13.51
CA LEU A 359 -4.66 29.75 -13.43
C LEU A 359 -3.45 30.26 -12.63
N LEU A 360 -3.03 29.53 -11.59
CA LEU A 360 -1.87 29.87 -10.76
C LEU A 360 -0.51 29.74 -11.47
N LYS A 361 -0.46 29.36 -12.76
CA LYS A 361 0.78 29.39 -13.56
C LYS A 361 1.39 30.79 -13.60
N GLU A 362 0.54 31.81 -13.63
CA GLU A 362 0.94 33.20 -13.48
C GLU A 362 0.40 33.79 -12.19
N PRO A 363 1.02 34.86 -11.64
CA PRO A 363 0.50 35.57 -10.49
C PRO A 363 -0.95 35.99 -10.74
N ILE A 364 -1.89 35.47 -9.96
CA ILE A 364 -3.32 35.77 -10.09
C ILE A 364 -3.98 36.01 -8.72
N SER A 365 -4.87 36.98 -8.64
CA SER A 365 -5.62 37.28 -7.41
C SER A 365 -6.82 36.34 -7.23
N PRO A 366 -7.28 36.08 -5.99
CA PRO A 366 -8.48 35.27 -5.75
C PRO A 366 -9.71 35.78 -6.50
N GLY A 367 -9.92 37.10 -6.55
CA GLY A 367 -11.04 37.71 -7.27
C GLY A 367 -11.03 37.40 -8.77
N GLN A 368 -9.87 37.47 -9.42
CA GLN A 368 -9.73 37.09 -10.83
C GLN A 368 -9.98 35.60 -11.06
N ILE A 369 -9.54 34.73 -10.13
CA ILE A 369 -9.83 33.28 -10.20
C ILE A 369 -11.34 33.06 -10.15
N ILE A 370 -12.04 33.70 -9.21
CA ILE A 370 -13.49 33.59 -9.05
C ILE A 370 -14.22 34.04 -10.32
N ASP A 371 -13.83 35.18 -10.91
CA ASP A 371 -14.46 35.68 -12.14
C ASP A 371 -14.24 34.75 -13.34
N LEU A 372 -13.04 34.20 -13.49
CA LEU A 372 -12.72 33.24 -14.54
C LEU A 372 -13.47 31.91 -14.36
N LEU A 373 -13.59 31.42 -13.12
CA LEU A 373 -14.37 30.21 -12.82
C LEU A 373 -15.87 30.42 -13.02
N GLN A 374 -16.42 31.56 -12.63
CA GLN A 374 -17.83 31.89 -12.87
C GLN A 374 -18.14 31.94 -14.37
N THR A 375 -17.17 32.36 -15.19
CA THR A 375 -17.29 32.36 -16.65
C THR A 375 -17.23 30.94 -17.22
N ALA A 376 -16.39 30.07 -16.65
CA ALA A 376 -16.22 28.69 -17.10
C ALA A 376 -17.31 27.72 -16.61
N PHE A 377 -17.93 28.01 -15.45
CA PHE A 377 -19.01 27.23 -14.84
C PHE A 377 -20.19 28.13 -14.43
N PRO A 378 -20.93 28.71 -15.39
CA PRO A 378 -22.01 29.68 -15.11
C PRO A 378 -23.15 29.12 -14.26
N GLU A 379 -23.38 27.81 -14.32
CA GLU A 379 -24.41 27.08 -13.58
C GLU A 379 -24.15 26.95 -12.07
N ASN A 380 -22.92 27.19 -11.61
CA ASN A 380 -22.56 27.07 -10.21
C ASN A 380 -22.79 28.39 -9.44
N ASP A 381 -23.21 28.28 -8.19
CA ASP A 381 -23.42 29.43 -7.30
C ASP A 381 -22.10 30.14 -6.98
N ARG A 382 -22.09 31.47 -7.16
CA ARG A 382 -20.87 32.28 -6.99
C ARG A 382 -20.33 32.21 -5.56
N ALA A 383 -21.19 32.21 -4.55
CA ALA A 383 -20.75 32.16 -3.16
C ALA A 383 -20.08 30.82 -2.81
N GLN A 384 -20.55 29.73 -3.42
CA GLN A 384 -19.89 28.42 -3.32
C GLN A 384 -18.51 28.43 -3.99
N ILE A 385 -18.39 28.98 -5.21
CA ILE A 385 -17.10 29.12 -5.91
C ILE A 385 -16.11 29.94 -5.06
N GLU A 386 -16.56 31.06 -4.49
CA GLU A 386 -15.73 31.89 -3.62
C GLU A 386 -15.19 31.08 -2.42
N THR A 387 -16.06 30.35 -1.74
CA THR A 387 -15.68 29.51 -0.59
C THR A 387 -14.65 28.46 -0.99
N ASP A 388 -14.90 27.72 -2.07
CA ASP A 388 -14.02 26.65 -2.56
C ASP A 388 -12.65 27.19 -3.00
N VAL A 389 -12.62 28.35 -3.67
CA VAL A 389 -11.37 29.01 -4.08
C VAL A 389 -10.54 29.40 -2.86
N TYR A 390 -11.14 30.04 -1.85
CA TYR A 390 -10.41 30.45 -0.66
C TYR A 390 -9.91 29.26 0.16
N ASP A 391 -10.72 28.22 0.32
CA ASP A 391 -10.32 27.02 1.06
C ASP A 391 -9.23 26.24 0.34
N LEU A 392 -9.30 26.17 -1.00
CA LEU A 392 -8.24 25.57 -1.79
C LEU A 392 -6.93 26.36 -1.69
N LEU A 393 -6.95 27.70 -1.88
CA LEU A 393 -5.75 28.52 -1.78
C LEU A 393 -5.09 28.41 -0.39
N LYS A 394 -5.89 28.43 0.69
CA LYS A 394 -5.38 28.18 2.05
C LYS A 394 -4.75 26.79 2.18
N SER A 395 -5.36 25.76 1.60
CA SER A 395 -4.85 24.39 1.60
C SER A 395 -3.53 24.26 0.85
N LEU A 396 -3.44 24.82 -0.37
CA LEU A 396 -2.23 24.85 -1.19
C LEU A 396 -1.09 25.60 -0.49
N GLN A 397 -1.40 26.71 0.18
CA GLN A 397 -0.42 27.48 0.93
C GLN A 397 0.12 26.71 2.15
N ARG A 398 -0.75 26.08 2.95
CA ARG A 398 -0.34 25.23 4.09
C ARG A 398 0.57 24.09 3.66
N LYS A 399 0.32 23.54 2.47
CA LYS A 399 1.12 22.49 1.82
C LYS A 399 2.37 23.03 1.09
N GLN A 400 2.60 24.34 1.15
CA GLN A 400 3.71 25.02 0.48
C GLN A 400 3.75 24.83 -1.05
N LEU A 401 2.61 24.63 -1.71
CA LEU A 401 2.54 24.42 -3.17
C LEU A 401 2.47 25.73 -3.98
N ILE A 402 2.09 26.82 -3.32
CA ILE A 402 2.00 28.16 -3.91
C ILE A 402 2.83 29.16 -3.09
N ILE A 403 3.24 30.23 -3.73
CA ILE A 403 3.97 31.37 -3.16
C ILE A 403 3.23 32.68 -3.48
N ASN A 404 3.56 33.74 -2.75
CA ASN A 404 3.09 35.08 -3.09
C ASN A 404 3.87 35.58 -4.32
N GLY A 405 3.15 35.92 -5.38
CA GLY A 405 3.68 36.44 -6.65
C GLY A 405 4.14 37.89 -6.58
N ASP A 406 3.74 38.65 -5.56
CA ASP A 406 4.13 40.06 -5.39
C ASP A 406 5.57 40.21 -4.85
N ASN A 407 6.25 39.10 -4.51
CA ASN A 407 7.65 39.05 -4.05
C ASN A 407 8.64 38.51 -5.12
N CYS A 408 8.23 38.38 -6.39
CA CYS A 408 9.04 37.72 -7.43
C CYS A 408 10.25 38.51 -7.98
N GLU A 409 10.51 39.74 -7.54
CA GLU A 409 11.66 40.53 -8.04
C GLU A 409 12.99 40.36 -7.27
N ARG A 410 13.09 39.50 -6.25
CA ARG A 410 14.32 39.41 -5.42
C ARG A 410 15.10 38.09 -5.41
N LEU A 411 14.75 37.11 -6.25
CA LEU A 411 15.48 35.85 -6.34
C LEU A 411 15.71 35.41 -7.80
N GLN A 412 16.38 36.27 -8.58
CA GLN A 412 17.09 35.84 -9.79
C GLN A 412 18.52 35.45 -9.48
#